data_AF-A0A6I5CEJ9-F1
#
_entry.id   AF-A0A6I5CEJ9-F1
#
_cell.length_a   1.000
_cell.length_b   1.000
_cell.length_c   1.000
_cell.angle_alpha   90.00
_cell.angle_beta   90.00
_cell.angle_gamma   90.00
#
_symmetry.space_group_name_H-M   'P 1'
#
loop_
_entity.id
_entity.type
_entity.pdbx_description
1 polymer ?
#
loop_
_entity_poly.entity_id
_entity_poly.type
_entity_poly.pdbx_seq_one_letter_code
_entity_poly.pdbx_strand_id
1 'polypeptide(L)'
;MTPREEETADPGASLDERITGALVGAAVGDALGGPVEGYSPEQIAERHGGRVHGIVGPWHGDAWPTARPLAPYHKGDGHVTDDTLMTHALVRVYARVRDHLDAYAVADHLVPDLMTNPRWIPELEREALPLHRVFLAEKWLVTRLHYGHADPREAGVGNIVNCGAAMYMAPVGLVNAGDPRAAYAEALDIAGAHQSSYGREAAGVLAAGVAAACSPGASAESVVSACLSLAEDGTRAAIEDVCAAARRCPDIESALGALRAAVAPYDTVGPDYRSPSLGARRPSRLHAIEELPVALGLLLVARGDYRRAVL
;
A
#
# COMPACT_ATOMS: atom_id res chain seq x y z
N MET A 1 -4.40 26.65 27.29
CA MET A 1 -4.26 25.31 26.68
C MET A 1 -2.85 25.25 26.13
N THR A 2 -1.96 24.58 26.85
CA THR A 2 -0.59 24.33 26.40
C THR A 2 -0.64 23.45 25.15
N PRO A 3 0.12 23.75 24.08
CA PRO A 3 0.23 22.84 22.94
C PRO A 3 0.85 21.54 23.47
N ARG A 4 0.23 20.40 23.17
CA ARG A 4 0.90 19.10 23.35
C ARG A 4 2.12 19.12 22.42
N GLU A 5 3.28 18.87 23.01
CA GLU A 5 4.54 18.72 22.29
C GLU A 5 4.38 17.68 21.17
N GLU A 6 4.97 17.98 20.01
CA GLU A 6 5.00 17.11 18.83
C GLU A 6 5.62 15.76 19.23
N GLU A 7 4.82 14.70 19.19
CA GLU A 7 5.22 13.32 19.48
C GLU A 7 6.06 12.78 18.31
N THR A 8 7.27 13.31 18.19
CA THR A 8 8.30 12.74 17.32
C THR A 8 8.64 11.33 17.79
N ALA A 9 8.85 10.41 16.84
CA ALA A 9 9.13 9.01 17.11
C ALA A 9 10.21 8.85 18.18
N ASP A 10 9.90 8.12 19.25
CA ASP A 10 10.83 7.88 20.37
C ASP A 10 12.12 7.23 19.83
N PRO A 11 13.29 7.89 19.92
CA PRO A 11 14.55 7.31 19.51
C PRO A 11 14.92 6.03 20.29
N GLY A 12 14.20 5.71 21.36
CA GLY A 12 14.29 4.46 22.13
C GLY A 12 13.29 3.36 21.76
N ALA A 13 12.40 3.56 20.77
CA ALA A 13 11.41 2.55 20.41
C ALA A 13 12.05 1.23 19.98
N SER A 14 11.70 0.17 20.69
CA SER A 14 12.14 -1.21 20.44
C SER A 14 11.69 -1.70 19.07
N LEU A 15 12.34 -2.76 18.57
CA LEU A 15 11.95 -3.36 17.29
C LEU A 15 10.49 -3.87 17.34
N ASP A 16 10.05 -4.43 18.47
CA ASP A 16 8.68 -4.90 18.65
C ASP A 16 7.65 -3.77 18.55
N GLU A 17 7.96 -2.59 19.09
CA GLU A 17 7.13 -1.39 18.96
C GLU A 17 7.10 -0.88 17.52
N ARG A 18 8.23 -0.94 16.79
CA ARG A 18 8.28 -0.57 15.37
C ARG A 18 7.45 -1.51 14.50
N ILE A 19 7.56 -2.81 14.73
CA ILE A 19 6.76 -3.84 14.04
C ILE A 19 5.27 -3.61 14.30
N THR A 20 4.91 -3.42 15.58
CA THR A 20 3.51 -3.16 15.97
C THR A 20 2.99 -1.87 15.34
N GLY A 21 3.76 -0.79 15.44
CA GLY A 21 3.40 0.52 14.89
C GLY A 21 3.24 0.50 13.37
N ALA A 22 4.08 -0.23 12.65
CA ALA A 22 3.97 -0.38 11.19
C ALA A 22 2.69 -1.12 10.78
N LEU A 23 2.39 -2.26 11.42
CA LEU A 23 1.21 -3.06 11.08
C LEU A 23 -0.10 -2.36 11.50
N VAL A 24 -0.16 -1.79 12.70
CA VAL A 24 -1.32 -1.03 13.17
C VAL A 24 -1.48 0.26 12.36
N GLY A 25 -0.38 0.96 12.07
CA GLY A 25 -0.38 2.18 11.27
C GLY A 25 -0.89 1.96 9.85
N ALA A 26 -0.51 0.85 9.22
CA ALA A 26 -1.05 0.44 7.93
C ALA A 26 -2.57 0.20 7.99
N ALA A 27 -3.04 -0.55 8.99
CA ALA A 27 -4.47 -0.82 9.18
C ALA A 27 -5.30 0.44 9.45
N VAL A 28 -4.77 1.37 10.24
CA VAL A 28 -5.42 2.67 10.50
C VAL A 28 -5.45 3.52 9.23
N GLY A 29 -4.36 3.58 8.45
CA GLY A 29 -4.32 4.29 7.18
C GLY A 29 -5.34 3.75 6.17
N ASP A 30 -5.41 2.42 6.06
CA ASP A 30 -6.40 1.70 5.25
C ASP A 30 -7.85 2.06 5.65
N ALA A 31 -8.17 1.94 6.94
CA ALA A 31 -9.51 2.26 7.45
C ALA A 31 -9.90 3.75 7.29
N LEU A 32 -8.94 4.67 7.36
CA LEU A 32 -9.16 6.11 7.12
C LEU A 32 -9.36 6.42 5.63
N GLY A 33 -8.61 5.75 4.75
CA GLY A 33 -8.66 5.96 3.31
C GLY A 33 -9.86 5.30 2.61
N GLY A 34 -10.35 4.18 3.14
CA GLY A 34 -11.43 3.39 2.55
C GLY A 34 -12.68 4.21 2.15
N PRO A 35 -13.28 5.03 3.04
CA PRO A 35 -14.47 5.83 2.73
C PRO A 35 -14.34 6.81 1.58
N VAL A 36 -13.12 7.29 1.33
CA VAL A 36 -12.82 8.37 0.38
C VAL A 36 -12.18 7.87 -0.91
N GLU A 37 -11.97 6.56 -1.03
CA GLU A 37 -11.39 5.93 -2.21
C GLU A 37 -12.19 6.21 -3.49
N GLY A 38 -11.49 6.69 -4.51
CA GLY A 38 -12.06 7.00 -5.82
C GLY A 38 -12.87 8.30 -5.87
N TYR A 39 -12.75 9.16 -4.86
CA TYR A 39 -13.31 10.52 -4.87
C TYR A 39 -12.20 11.56 -4.99
N SER A 40 -12.51 12.67 -5.68
CA SER A 40 -11.55 13.77 -5.83
C SER A 40 -11.40 14.55 -4.51
N PRO A 41 -10.29 15.28 -4.32
CA PRO A 41 -10.11 16.15 -3.16
C PRO A 41 -11.27 17.12 -2.94
N GLU A 42 -11.83 17.67 -4.03
CA GLU A 42 -12.96 18.60 -3.99
C GLU A 42 -14.24 17.91 -3.49
N GLN A 43 -14.52 16.70 -3.97
CA GLN A 43 -15.67 15.91 -3.51
C GLN A 43 -15.57 15.56 -2.04
N ILE A 44 -14.37 15.19 -1.58
CA ILE A 44 -14.09 14.89 -0.17
C ILE A 44 -14.32 16.14 0.68
N ALA A 45 -13.77 17.28 0.27
CA ALA A 45 -13.92 18.54 0.97
C ALA A 45 -15.37 19.02 1.05
N GLU A 46 -16.11 18.93 -0.06
CA GLU A 46 -17.54 19.27 -0.11
C GLU A 46 -18.36 18.40 0.85
N ARG A 47 -18.11 17.09 0.85
CA ARG A 47 -18.83 16.14 1.69
C ARG A 47 -18.58 16.35 3.18
N HIS A 48 -17.31 16.52 3.56
CA HIS A 48 -16.90 16.50 4.96
C HIS A 48 -16.71 17.90 5.57
N GLY A 49 -16.94 18.96 4.78
CA GLY A 49 -16.70 20.33 5.22
C GLY A 49 -15.21 20.66 5.36
N GLY A 50 -14.35 19.95 4.65
CA GLY A 50 -12.89 20.03 4.73
C GLY A 50 -12.21 18.67 4.62
N ARG A 51 -10.96 18.59 5.10
CA ARG A 51 -10.17 17.35 5.12
C ARG A 51 -10.72 16.36 6.14
N VAL A 52 -10.47 15.08 5.89
CA VAL A 52 -10.78 14.01 6.85
C VAL A 52 -9.68 13.99 7.93
N HIS A 53 -10.09 14.14 9.19
CA HIS A 53 -9.16 14.15 10.35
C HIS A 53 -9.34 12.93 11.27
N GLY A 54 -10.14 11.95 10.86
CA GLY A 54 -10.45 10.75 11.63
C GLY A 54 -11.45 9.85 10.92
N ILE A 55 -11.95 8.84 11.64
CA ILE A 55 -12.90 7.87 11.09
C ILE A 55 -14.19 8.58 10.66
N VAL A 56 -14.63 8.28 9.44
CA VAL A 56 -15.90 8.73 8.87
C VAL A 56 -16.73 7.53 8.43
N GLY A 57 -18.04 7.72 8.38
CA GLY A 57 -18.96 6.68 7.89
C GLY A 57 -18.88 6.47 6.38
N PRO A 58 -19.52 5.41 5.87
CA PRO A 58 -19.43 5.03 4.46
C PRO A 58 -19.98 6.09 3.51
N TRP A 59 -19.37 6.16 2.31
CA TRP A 59 -19.76 7.17 1.34
C TRP A 59 -21.26 7.13 1.00
N HIS A 60 -21.85 5.95 0.93
CA HIS A 60 -23.28 5.80 0.59
C HIS A 60 -24.19 5.60 1.80
N GLY A 61 -23.69 5.82 3.03
CA GLY A 61 -24.45 5.54 4.25
C GLY A 61 -25.01 4.11 4.25
N ASP A 62 -26.24 3.95 4.73
CA ASP A 62 -26.94 2.66 4.77
C ASP A 62 -27.19 2.02 3.39
N ALA A 63 -27.05 2.79 2.31
CA ALA A 63 -27.22 2.28 0.95
C ALA A 63 -25.95 1.62 0.38
N TRP A 64 -24.85 1.54 1.15
CA TRP A 64 -23.60 0.89 0.74
C TRP A 64 -23.77 -0.51 0.14
N PRO A 65 -24.69 -1.40 0.59
CA PRO A 65 -24.78 -2.77 0.07
C PRO A 65 -25.15 -2.84 -1.41
N THR A 66 -25.81 -1.80 -1.95
CA THR A 66 -26.29 -1.76 -3.34
C THR A 66 -25.73 -0.60 -4.14
N ALA A 67 -25.12 0.40 -3.51
CA ALA A 67 -24.67 1.62 -4.19
C ALA A 67 -23.54 1.38 -5.20
N ARG A 68 -22.72 0.33 -5.00
CA ARG A 68 -21.65 -0.08 -5.90
C ARG A 68 -21.75 -1.57 -6.21
N PRO A 69 -22.54 -1.99 -7.21
CA PRO A 69 -22.80 -3.42 -7.45
C PRO A 69 -21.55 -4.30 -7.66
N LEU A 70 -20.47 -3.74 -8.24
CA LEU A 70 -19.19 -4.45 -8.42
C LEU A 70 -18.31 -4.50 -7.16
N ALA A 71 -18.58 -3.63 -6.18
CA ALA A 71 -17.82 -3.50 -4.93
C ALA A 71 -18.77 -3.08 -3.79
N PRO A 72 -19.75 -3.94 -3.42
CA PRO A 72 -20.74 -3.62 -2.40
C PRO A 72 -20.11 -3.79 -1.02
N TYR A 73 -19.28 -2.83 -0.64
CA TYR A 73 -18.39 -2.92 0.52
C TYR A 73 -18.69 -1.77 1.50
N HIS A 74 -18.76 -2.10 2.78
CA HIS A 74 -18.93 -1.14 3.87
C HIS A 74 -17.60 -0.43 4.17
N LYS A 75 -17.18 0.45 3.26
CA LYS A 75 -15.97 1.27 3.43
C LYS A 75 -16.24 2.44 4.37
N GLY A 76 -15.94 2.28 5.66
CA GLY A 76 -16.06 3.32 6.69
C GLY A 76 -16.25 2.76 8.08
N ASP A 77 -16.52 3.64 9.04
CA ASP A 77 -16.71 3.27 10.46
C ASP A 77 -15.52 2.51 11.08
N GLY A 78 -14.32 2.70 10.51
CA GLY A 78 -13.10 2.02 10.96
C GLY A 78 -12.90 0.62 10.37
N HIS A 79 -13.72 0.21 9.40
CA HIS A 79 -13.51 -1.03 8.66
C HIS A 79 -12.26 -0.95 7.79
N VAL A 80 -11.33 -1.87 8.05
CA VAL A 80 -10.17 -2.14 7.19
C VAL A 80 -10.58 -2.84 5.91
N THR A 81 -9.77 -2.71 4.86
CA THR A 81 -10.05 -3.21 3.53
C THR A 81 -9.15 -4.39 3.10
N ASP A 82 -9.13 -4.71 1.81
CA ASP A 82 -8.32 -5.80 1.28
C ASP A 82 -6.82 -5.61 1.51
N ASP A 83 -6.34 -4.39 1.62
CA ASP A 83 -4.96 -4.05 1.98
C ASP A 83 -4.55 -4.71 3.31
N THR A 84 -5.35 -4.49 4.37
CA THR A 84 -5.11 -5.12 5.68
C THR A 84 -5.39 -6.62 5.67
N LEU A 85 -6.41 -7.08 4.93
CA LEU A 85 -6.70 -8.52 4.82
C LEU A 85 -5.53 -9.28 4.20
N MET A 86 -4.93 -8.74 3.13
CA MET A 86 -3.76 -9.29 2.46
C MET A 86 -2.51 -9.19 3.35
N THR A 87 -2.33 -8.07 4.06
CA THR A 87 -1.23 -7.90 5.03
C THR A 87 -1.28 -8.99 6.10
N HIS A 88 -2.46 -9.19 6.72
CA HIS A 88 -2.64 -10.26 7.71
C HIS A 88 -2.45 -11.66 7.11
N ALA A 89 -2.81 -11.87 5.84
CA ALA A 89 -2.57 -13.14 5.15
C ALA A 89 -1.08 -13.42 5.00
N LEU A 90 -0.30 -12.43 4.58
CA LEU A 90 1.15 -12.58 4.49
C LEU A 90 1.79 -12.82 5.87
N VAL A 91 1.34 -12.11 6.92
CA VAL A 91 1.80 -12.34 8.30
C VAL A 91 1.53 -13.78 8.75
N ARG A 92 0.36 -14.35 8.43
CA ARG A 92 0.06 -15.76 8.74
C ARG A 92 0.96 -16.74 7.99
N VAL A 93 1.33 -16.42 6.75
CA VAL A 93 2.28 -17.25 5.99
C VAL A 93 3.65 -17.23 6.64
N TYR A 94 4.18 -16.06 7.02
CA TYR A 94 5.42 -15.98 7.80
C TYR A 94 5.34 -16.73 9.13
N ALA A 95 4.21 -16.61 9.85
CA ALA A 95 4.01 -17.32 11.11
C ALA A 95 4.01 -18.85 10.92
N ARG A 96 3.56 -19.34 9.77
CA ARG A 96 3.54 -20.77 9.43
C ARG A 96 4.88 -21.27 8.93
N VAL A 97 5.50 -20.57 8.00
CA VAL A 97 6.75 -20.99 7.34
C VAL A 97 7.96 -20.79 8.25
N ARG A 98 7.96 -19.70 9.05
CA ARG A 98 9.04 -19.33 9.97
C ARG A 98 10.39 -19.16 9.26
N ASP A 99 10.35 -18.70 8.02
CA ASP A 99 11.51 -18.40 7.17
C ASP A 99 11.15 -17.27 6.19
N HIS A 100 12.15 -16.81 5.45
CA HIS A 100 11.96 -15.95 4.28
C HIS A 100 11.11 -16.66 3.22
N LEU A 101 10.29 -15.88 2.51
CA LEU A 101 9.30 -16.37 1.56
C LEU A 101 9.74 -16.07 0.13
N ASP A 102 9.28 -16.90 -0.81
CA ASP A 102 9.46 -16.71 -2.24
C ASP A 102 8.12 -16.83 -2.96
N ALA A 103 8.13 -16.79 -4.30
CA ALA A 103 6.94 -17.02 -5.10
C ALA A 103 6.26 -18.39 -4.82
N TYR A 104 7.00 -19.42 -4.40
CA TYR A 104 6.45 -20.74 -4.13
C TYR A 104 5.69 -20.77 -2.80
N ALA A 105 6.18 -20.05 -1.78
CA ALA A 105 5.42 -19.85 -0.54
C ALA A 105 4.05 -19.17 -0.80
N VAL A 106 3.95 -18.30 -1.80
CA VAL A 106 2.66 -17.72 -2.22
C VAL A 106 1.72 -18.82 -2.76
N ALA A 107 2.22 -19.69 -3.63
CA ALA A 107 1.44 -20.79 -4.19
C ALA A 107 1.04 -21.85 -3.15
N ASP A 108 1.97 -22.20 -2.25
CA ASP A 108 1.81 -23.29 -1.29
C ASP A 108 1.06 -22.88 -0.03
N HIS A 109 1.03 -21.58 0.31
CA HIS A 109 0.47 -21.10 1.57
C HIS A 109 -0.50 -19.93 1.42
N LEU A 110 -0.12 -18.85 0.73
CA LEU A 110 -0.98 -17.66 0.63
C LEU A 110 -2.26 -17.96 -0.15
N VAL A 111 -2.13 -18.52 -1.36
CA VAL A 111 -3.28 -18.85 -2.22
C VAL A 111 -4.24 -19.83 -1.54
N PRO A 112 -3.78 -20.95 -0.93
CA PRO A 112 -4.65 -21.81 -0.14
C PRO A 112 -5.37 -21.08 1.01
N ASP A 113 -4.69 -20.18 1.74
CA ASP A 113 -5.32 -19.41 2.83
C ASP A 113 -6.46 -18.51 2.34
N LEU A 114 -6.29 -17.88 1.17
CA LEU A 114 -7.32 -17.03 0.56
C LEU A 114 -8.57 -17.82 0.13
N MET A 115 -8.40 -19.10 -0.20
CA MET A 115 -9.43 -19.95 -0.79
C MET A 115 -10.16 -20.86 0.20
N THR A 116 -9.55 -21.19 1.33
CA THR A 116 -10.03 -22.30 2.18
C THR A 116 -10.35 -21.93 3.61
N ASN A 117 -9.88 -20.78 4.10
CA ASN A 117 -10.05 -20.37 5.49
C ASN A 117 -10.99 -19.14 5.59
N PRO A 118 -12.28 -19.34 5.88
CA PRO A 118 -13.20 -18.24 6.16
C PRO A 118 -12.74 -17.43 7.36
N ARG A 119 -13.01 -16.13 7.32
CA ARG A 119 -12.78 -15.20 8.42
C ARG A 119 -13.79 -14.08 8.38
N TRP A 120 -13.95 -13.38 9.50
CA TRP A 120 -14.70 -12.14 9.54
C TRP A 120 -14.07 -11.11 8.57
N ILE A 121 -14.86 -10.62 7.63
CA ILE A 121 -14.47 -9.56 6.70
C ILE A 121 -15.28 -8.31 7.06
N PRO A 122 -14.66 -7.27 7.65
CA PRO A 122 -15.38 -6.08 8.12
C PRO A 122 -16.26 -5.41 7.06
N GLU A 123 -15.71 -5.20 5.86
CA GLU A 123 -16.46 -4.57 4.76
C GLU A 123 -17.60 -5.42 4.16
N LEU A 124 -17.67 -6.70 4.51
CA LEU A 124 -18.81 -7.57 4.15
C LEU A 124 -19.74 -7.82 5.32
N GLU A 125 -19.36 -7.40 6.53
CA GLU A 125 -20.04 -7.67 7.80
C GLU A 125 -20.45 -9.15 7.98
N ARG A 126 -19.59 -10.07 7.54
CA ARG A 126 -19.82 -11.51 7.64
C ARG A 126 -18.53 -12.32 7.58
N GLU A 127 -18.64 -13.58 7.97
CA GLU A 127 -17.61 -14.56 7.65
C GLU A 127 -17.64 -14.90 6.15
N ALA A 128 -16.48 -14.80 5.52
CA ALA A 128 -16.30 -15.16 4.11
C ALA A 128 -14.84 -15.55 3.84
N LEU A 129 -14.62 -16.20 2.70
CA LEU A 129 -13.27 -16.37 2.17
C LEU A 129 -12.69 -15.00 1.77
N PRO A 130 -11.42 -14.69 2.10
CA PRO A 130 -10.74 -13.47 1.64
C PRO A 130 -10.87 -13.28 0.13
N LEU A 131 -10.83 -14.37 -0.64
CA LEU A 131 -10.99 -14.34 -2.09
C LEU A 131 -12.27 -13.62 -2.55
N HIS A 132 -13.36 -13.68 -1.77
CA HIS A 132 -14.60 -13.00 -2.14
C HIS A 132 -14.50 -11.49 -2.04
N ARG A 133 -13.61 -10.96 -1.20
CA ARG A 133 -13.45 -9.52 -0.99
C ARG A 133 -12.35 -8.91 -1.84
N VAL A 134 -11.18 -9.55 -1.94
CA VAL A 134 -10.03 -8.94 -2.62
C VAL A 134 -10.35 -8.52 -4.06
N PHE A 135 -9.68 -7.47 -4.54
CA PHE A 135 -9.91 -6.94 -5.87
C PHE A 135 -9.49 -7.92 -6.98
N LEU A 136 -9.82 -7.59 -8.23
CA LEU A 136 -9.61 -8.48 -9.38
C LEU A 136 -8.13 -8.82 -9.60
N ALA A 137 -7.23 -7.88 -9.27
CA ALA A 137 -5.79 -8.09 -9.38
C ALA A 137 -5.31 -9.17 -8.39
N GLU A 138 -5.85 -9.23 -7.18
CA GLU A 138 -5.49 -10.23 -6.18
C GLU A 138 -6.16 -11.58 -6.51
N LYS A 139 -7.37 -11.57 -7.09
CA LYS A 139 -8.01 -12.79 -7.64
C LYS A 139 -7.18 -13.43 -8.76
N TRP A 140 -6.28 -12.68 -9.39
CA TRP A 140 -5.33 -13.20 -10.38
C TRP A 140 -4.41 -14.26 -9.78
N LEU A 141 -3.99 -14.12 -8.52
CA LEU A 141 -3.19 -15.11 -7.80
C LEU A 141 -3.84 -16.50 -7.88
N VAL A 142 -5.12 -16.57 -7.48
CA VAL A 142 -5.90 -17.80 -7.53
C VAL A 142 -6.09 -18.29 -8.96
N THR A 143 -6.38 -17.37 -9.88
CA THR A 143 -6.59 -17.72 -11.29
C THR A 143 -5.33 -18.35 -11.89
N ARG A 144 -4.15 -17.78 -11.65
CA ARG A 144 -2.89 -18.21 -12.27
C ARG A 144 -2.24 -19.38 -11.57
N LEU A 145 -2.19 -19.36 -10.25
CA LEU A 145 -1.47 -20.36 -9.46
C LEU A 145 -2.33 -21.61 -9.23
N HIS A 146 -3.57 -21.43 -8.80
CA HIS A 146 -4.44 -22.56 -8.45
C HIS A 146 -5.11 -23.19 -9.67
N TYR A 147 -5.69 -22.38 -10.57
CA TYR A 147 -6.42 -22.91 -11.73
C TYR A 147 -5.57 -22.96 -13.00
N GLY A 148 -4.65 -22.01 -13.17
CA GLY A 148 -3.79 -21.93 -14.33
C GLY A 148 -2.50 -22.74 -14.21
N HIS A 149 -2.13 -23.17 -13.00
CA HIS A 149 -0.89 -23.89 -12.68
C HIS A 149 0.36 -23.27 -13.31
N ALA A 150 0.39 -21.94 -13.40
CA ALA A 150 1.55 -21.21 -13.90
C ALA A 150 2.75 -21.38 -12.96
N ASP A 151 3.97 -21.27 -13.48
CA ASP A 151 5.15 -21.15 -12.63
C ASP A 151 4.97 -19.94 -11.70
N PRO A 152 5.11 -20.10 -10.37
CA PRO A 152 4.92 -19.00 -9.44
C PRO A 152 5.78 -17.77 -9.71
N ARG A 153 6.99 -17.92 -10.25
CA ARG A 153 7.90 -16.79 -10.53
C ARG A 153 7.42 -15.90 -11.69
N GLU A 154 6.53 -16.42 -12.53
CA GLU A 154 5.99 -15.73 -13.71
C GLU A 154 4.48 -15.50 -13.62
N ALA A 155 3.82 -15.93 -12.53
CA ALA A 155 2.37 -15.93 -12.43
C ALA A 155 1.77 -14.51 -12.46
N GLY A 156 2.50 -13.50 -11.98
CA GLY A 156 2.09 -12.10 -12.04
C GLY A 156 2.11 -11.48 -13.45
N VAL A 157 2.71 -12.13 -14.44
CA VAL A 157 2.70 -11.65 -15.83
C VAL A 157 1.28 -11.74 -16.41
N GLY A 158 0.84 -10.66 -17.04
CA GLY A 158 -0.51 -10.53 -17.61
C GLY A 158 -1.56 -10.00 -16.65
N ASN A 159 -1.21 -9.78 -15.37
CA ASN A 159 -2.11 -9.12 -14.42
C ASN A 159 -2.31 -7.64 -14.76
N ILE A 160 -3.34 -7.06 -14.14
CA ILE A 160 -3.60 -5.63 -14.08
C ILE A 160 -2.49 -4.99 -13.23
N VAL A 161 -1.68 -4.11 -13.82
CA VAL A 161 -0.60 -3.44 -13.07
C VAL A 161 -1.23 -2.38 -12.16
N ASN A 162 -1.21 -2.64 -10.85
CA ASN A 162 -1.72 -1.76 -9.80
C ASN A 162 -0.85 -1.86 -8.53
N CYS A 163 -1.24 -1.13 -7.48
CA CYS A 163 -0.58 -1.13 -6.17
C CYS A 163 -0.79 -2.41 -5.35
N GLY A 164 -1.56 -3.39 -5.87
CA GLY A 164 -2.05 -4.55 -5.13
C GLY A 164 -0.98 -5.42 -4.47
N ALA A 165 0.22 -5.51 -5.06
CA ALA A 165 1.35 -6.18 -4.38
C ALA A 165 2.00 -5.29 -3.31
N ALA A 166 2.13 -3.99 -3.58
CA ALA A 166 2.76 -3.06 -2.65
C ALA A 166 1.93 -2.91 -1.36
N MET A 167 0.60 -2.83 -1.45
CA MET A 167 -0.27 -2.55 -0.30
C MET A 167 -0.10 -3.51 0.89
N TYR A 168 0.35 -4.75 0.66
CA TYR A 168 0.56 -5.74 1.72
C TYR A 168 2.02 -6.10 1.98
N MET A 169 2.99 -5.35 1.45
CA MET A 169 4.41 -5.73 1.50
C MET A 169 5.17 -5.30 2.76
N ALA A 170 4.53 -4.52 3.64
CA ALA A 170 5.15 -4.10 4.91
C ALA A 170 5.72 -5.27 5.74
N PRO A 171 5.07 -6.44 5.88
CA PRO A 171 5.63 -7.58 6.60
C PRO A 171 6.99 -8.06 6.07
N VAL A 172 7.24 -7.98 4.76
CA VAL A 172 8.54 -8.36 4.18
C VAL A 172 9.64 -7.42 4.66
N GLY A 173 9.38 -6.11 4.66
CA GLY A 173 10.32 -5.13 5.21
C GLY A 173 10.59 -5.34 6.70
N LEU A 174 9.57 -5.71 7.48
CA LEU A 174 9.70 -5.95 8.92
C LEU A 174 10.51 -7.21 9.24
N VAL A 175 10.35 -8.29 8.46
CA VAL A 175 11.16 -9.52 8.61
C VAL A 175 12.64 -9.25 8.26
N ASN A 176 12.89 -8.33 7.34
CA ASN A 176 14.22 -7.87 6.93
C ASN A 176 14.65 -6.58 7.65
N ALA A 177 14.21 -6.36 8.89
CA ALA A 177 14.49 -5.12 9.63
C ALA A 177 15.99 -4.73 9.60
N GLY A 178 16.29 -3.56 9.07
CA GLY A 178 17.66 -3.05 8.93
C GLY A 178 18.41 -3.51 7.67
N ASP A 179 17.84 -4.36 6.82
CA ASP A 179 18.41 -4.78 5.54
C ASP A 179 17.47 -4.48 4.35
N PRO A 180 17.52 -3.24 3.81
CA PRO A 180 16.71 -2.84 2.67
C PRO A 180 16.97 -3.66 1.39
N ARG A 181 18.19 -4.20 1.22
CA ARG A 181 18.55 -4.95 0.01
C ARG A 181 17.91 -6.35 0.03
N ALA A 182 17.98 -7.03 1.18
CA ALA A 182 17.31 -8.31 1.36
C ALA A 182 15.79 -8.16 1.24
N ALA A 183 15.22 -7.13 1.88
CA ALA A 183 13.79 -6.82 1.78
C ALA A 183 13.31 -6.60 0.34
N TYR A 184 14.07 -5.83 -0.44
CA TYR A 184 13.78 -5.58 -1.86
C TYR A 184 13.81 -6.88 -2.66
N ALA A 185 14.85 -7.70 -2.50
CA ALA A 185 15.00 -8.96 -3.23
C ALA A 185 13.87 -9.95 -2.92
N GLU A 186 13.55 -10.13 -1.64
CA GLU A 186 12.48 -11.01 -1.19
C GLU A 186 11.10 -10.54 -1.68
N ALA A 187 10.81 -9.25 -1.52
CA ALA A 187 9.56 -8.67 -1.99
C ALA A 187 9.39 -8.79 -3.50
N LEU A 188 10.48 -8.65 -4.28
CA LEU A 188 10.43 -8.91 -5.71
C LEU A 188 10.12 -10.38 -6.01
N ASP A 189 10.71 -11.35 -5.32
CA ASP A 189 10.41 -12.78 -5.53
C ASP A 189 8.93 -13.07 -5.23
N ILE A 190 8.46 -12.73 -4.03
CA ILE A 190 7.06 -12.87 -3.60
C ILE A 190 6.10 -12.18 -4.58
N ALA A 191 6.36 -10.92 -4.94
CA ALA A 191 5.50 -10.17 -5.84
C ALA A 191 5.50 -10.74 -7.27
N GLY A 192 6.51 -11.52 -7.68
CA GLY A 192 6.52 -12.19 -8.98
C GLY A 192 5.33 -13.14 -9.19
N ALA A 193 4.76 -13.66 -8.10
CA ALA A 193 3.56 -14.47 -8.13
C ALA A 193 2.26 -13.67 -8.36
N HIS A 194 2.27 -12.38 -8.01
CA HIS A 194 1.07 -11.52 -8.03
C HIS A 194 1.10 -10.48 -9.14
N GLN A 195 2.22 -9.76 -9.28
CA GLN A 195 2.35 -8.56 -10.08
C GLN A 195 3.53 -8.65 -11.05
N SER A 196 3.55 -7.70 -11.98
CA SER A 196 4.65 -7.52 -12.92
C SER A 196 4.94 -6.03 -13.12
N SER A 197 6.04 -5.71 -13.82
CA SER A 197 6.39 -4.34 -14.17
C SER A 197 6.47 -3.43 -12.93
N TYR A 198 6.05 -2.16 -13.04
CA TYR A 198 6.13 -1.19 -11.95
C TYR A 198 5.24 -1.53 -10.74
N GLY A 199 4.26 -2.44 -10.88
CA GLY A 199 3.53 -2.99 -9.73
C GLY A 199 4.39 -3.91 -8.86
N ARG A 200 5.26 -4.72 -9.49
CA ARG A 200 6.26 -5.55 -8.80
C ARG A 200 7.38 -4.68 -8.22
N GLU A 201 7.84 -3.70 -8.98
CA GLU A 201 8.86 -2.74 -8.54
C GLU A 201 8.42 -1.99 -7.28
N ALA A 202 7.19 -1.48 -7.27
CA ALA A 202 6.66 -0.74 -6.11
C ALA A 202 6.61 -1.58 -4.84
N ALA A 203 6.29 -2.87 -4.94
CA ALA A 203 6.34 -3.80 -3.82
C ALA A 203 7.76 -3.95 -3.25
N GLY A 204 8.76 -4.13 -4.13
CA GLY A 204 10.17 -4.20 -3.74
C GLY A 204 10.63 -2.95 -3.01
N VAL A 205 10.38 -1.78 -3.60
CA VAL A 205 10.81 -0.49 -3.04
C VAL A 205 10.12 -0.19 -1.72
N LEU A 206 8.82 -0.48 -1.58
CA LEU A 206 8.12 -0.29 -0.30
C LEU A 206 8.72 -1.17 0.80
N ALA A 207 8.97 -2.46 0.53
CA ALA A 207 9.58 -3.37 1.50
C ALA A 207 10.96 -2.87 1.95
N ALA A 208 11.78 -2.39 1.00
CA ALA A 208 13.07 -1.77 1.29
C ALA A 208 12.94 -0.55 2.21
N GLY A 209 11.97 0.32 1.94
CA GLY A 209 11.69 1.50 2.78
C GLY A 209 11.27 1.12 4.20
N VAL A 210 10.41 0.11 4.36
CA VAL A 210 10.00 -0.39 5.68
C VAL A 210 11.17 -1.01 6.44
N ALA A 211 12.02 -1.81 5.78
CA ALA A 211 13.23 -2.35 6.37
C ALA A 211 14.20 -1.23 6.81
N ALA A 212 14.37 -0.20 5.98
CA ALA A 212 15.20 0.97 6.31
C ALA A 212 14.66 1.76 7.52
N ALA A 213 13.34 1.87 7.66
CA ALA A 213 12.69 2.55 8.78
C ALA A 213 12.88 1.81 10.13
N CYS A 214 13.25 0.53 10.09
CA CYS A 214 13.56 -0.26 11.27
C CYS A 214 14.99 -0.05 11.79
N SER A 215 15.87 0.60 11.02
CA SER A 215 17.23 0.90 11.44
C SER A 215 17.26 1.88 12.62
N PRO A 216 18.18 1.71 13.59
CA PRO A 216 18.38 2.70 14.65
C PRO A 216 18.69 4.09 14.08
N GLY A 217 17.97 5.11 14.55
CA GLY A 217 18.13 6.49 14.07
C GLY A 217 17.61 6.75 12.65
N ALA A 218 16.80 5.84 12.07
CA ALA A 218 16.17 6.07 10.78
C ALA A 218 15.35 7.38 10.78
N SER A 219 15.45 8.11 9.69
CA SER A 219 14.69 9.33 9.41
C SER A 219 13.95 9.20 8.07
N ALA A 220 13.02 10.10 7.80
CA ALA A 220 12.34 10.16 6.50
C ALA A 220 13.35 10.24 5.32
N GLU A 221 14.42 11.02 5.48
CA GLU A 221 15.46 11.14 4.46
C GLU A 221 16.27 9.85 4.28
N SER A 222 16.61 9.14 5.36
CA SER A 222 17.34 7.86 5.22
C SER A 222 16.48 6.78 4.58
N VAL A 223 15.18 6.76 4.86
CA VAL A 223 14.21 5.84 4.22
C VAL A 223 14.11 6.14 2.73
N VAL A 224 13.89 7.40 2.33
CA VAL A 224 13.84 7.79 0.91
C VAL A 224 15.15 7.49 0.20
N SER A 225 16.30 7.73 0.85
CA SER A 225 17.61 7.39 0.29
C SER A 225 17.76 5.89 0.04
N ALA A 226 17.29 5.04 0.95
CA ALA A 226 17.29 3.59 0.76
C ALA A 226 16.40 3.17 -0.42
N CYS A 227 15.18 3.70 -0.50
CA CYS A 227 14.28 3.47 -1.64
C CYS A 227 14.92 3.88 -2.97
N LEU A 228 15.48 5.09 -3.06
CA LEU A 228 16.16 5.59 -4.25
C LEU A 228 17.42 4.81 -4.62
N SER A 229 18.06 4.12 -3.68
CA SER A 229 19.25 3.30 -3.98
C SER A 229 18.90 1.97 -4.66
N LEU A 230 17.63 1.57 -4.64
CA LEU A 230 17.15 0.27 -5.13
C LEU A 230 16.06 0.39 -6.20
N ALA A 231 15.30 1.48 -6.20
CA ALA A 231 14.28 1.72 -7.20
C ALA A 231 14.90 1.85 -8.60
N GLU A 232 14.22 1.26 -9.57
CA GLU A 232 14.61 1.29 -10.98
C GLU A 232 13.59 2.03 -11.86
N ASP A 233 14.09 2.47 -13.02
CA ASP A 233 13.29 3.01 -14.14
C ASP A 233 12.30 4.13 -13.75
N GLY A 234 11.05 4.08 -14.27
CA GLY A 234 10.00 5.06 -14.01
C GLY A 234 9.60 5.14 -12.54
N THR A 235 9.75 4.06 -11.77
CA THR A 235 9.50 4.11 -10.31
C THR A 235 10.55 4.98 -9.63
N ARG A 236 11.83 4.81 -9.99
CA ARG A 236 12.92 5.67 -9.52
C ARG A 236 12.69 7.13 -9.88
N ALA A 237 12.42 7.41 -11.15
CA ALA A 237 12.22 8.77 -11.65
C ALA A 237 11.05 9.48 -10.96
N ALA A 238 9.94 8.76 -10.75
CA ALA A 238 8.80 9.29 -10.01
C ALA A 238 9.16 9.63 -8.55
N ILE A 239 9.91 8.77 -7.85
CA ILE A 239 10.35 9.04 -6.48
C ILE A 239 11.29 10.26 -6.44
N GLU A 240 12.22 10.38 -7.38
CA GLU A 240 13.14 11.52 -7.47
C GLU A 240 12.37 12.85 -7.63
N ASP A 241 11.44 12.92 -8.58
CA ASP A 241 10.66 14.12 -8.87
C ASP A 241 9.71 14.49 -7.72
N VAL A 242 9.00 13.51 -7.16
CA VAL A 242 8.07 13.73 -6.05
C VAL A 242 8.82 14.14 -4.79
N CYS A 243 9.96 13.51 -4.47
CA CYS A 243 10.77 13.91 -3.31
C CYS A 243 11.43 15.28 -3.51
N ALA A 244 11.82 15.64 -4.73
CA ALA A 244 12.31 16.98 -5.04
C ALA A 244 11.21 18.04 -4.87
N ALA A 245 9.97 17.73 -5.24
CA ALA A 245 8.81 18.58 -4.96
C ALA A 245 8.55 18.70 -3.45
N ALA A 246 8.51 17.57 -2.74
CA ALA A 246 8.28 17.51 -1.29
C ALA A 246 9.23 18.42 -0.50
N ARG A 247 10.54 18.41 -0.81
CA ARG A 247 11.54 19.24 -0.10
C ARG A 247 11.36 20.75 -0.26
N ARG A 248 10.56 21.19 -1.23
CA ARG A 248 10.23 22.62 -1.46
C ARG A 248 8.97 23.05 -0.73
N CYS A 249 8.22 22.11 -0.15
CA CYS A 249 6.95 22.39 0.52
C CYS A 249 7.19 22.52 2.04
N PRO A 250 6.76 23.63 2.67
CA PRO A 250 6.90 23.81 4.12
C PRO A 250 5.95 22.94 4.95
N ASP A 251 4.82 22.51 4.37
CA ASP A 251 3.74 21.80 5.05
C ASP A 251 2.95 20.89 4.09
N ILE A 252 2.07 20.06 4.66
CA ILE A 252 1.27 19.09 3.92
C ILE A 252 0.32 19.78 2.94
N GLU A 253 -0.32 20.87 3.36
CA GLU A 253 -1.30 21.60 2.54
C GLU A 253 -0.68 22.10 1.23
N SER A 254 0.48 22.74 1.31
CA SER A 254 1.24 23.17 0.13
C SER A 254 1.84 22.03 -0.68
N ALA A 255 2.00 20.84 -0.09
CA ALA A 255 2.53 19.67 -0.76
C ALA A 255 1.49 18.96 -1.65
N LEU A 256 0.22 18.89 -1.27
CA LEU A 256 -0.79 18.07 -1.97
C LEU A 256 -0.81 18.28 -3.49
N GLY A 257 -0.95 19.53 -3.93
CA GLY A 257 -0.93 19.87 -5.35
C GLY A 257 0.43 19.67 -6.01
N ALA A 258 1.52 19.94 -5.29
CA ALA A 258 2.88 19.81 -5.80
C ALA A 258 3.27 18.34 -6.03
N LEU A 259 2.94 17.44 -5.10
CA LEU A 259 3.20 16.01 -5.23
C LEU A 259 2.34 15.40 -6.34
N ARG A 260 1.06 15.79 -6.44
CA ARG A 260 0.19 15.34 -7.52
C ARG A 260 0.72 15.77 -8.89
N ALA A 261 1.18 17.01 -9.03
CA ALA A 261 1.78 17.50 -10.27
C ALA A 261 3.08 16.76 -10.62
N ALA A 262 3.90 16.44 -9.62
CA ALA A 262 5.18 15.76 -9.82
C ALA A 262 5.02 14.28 -10.25
N VAL A 263 4.02 13.57 -9.71
CA VAL A 263 3.79 12.16 -10.05
C VAL A 263 3.00 11.96 -11.35
N ALA A 264 2.23 12.98 -11.79
CA ALA A 264 1.35 12.90 -12.94
C ALA A 264 1.99 12.37 -14.25
N PRO A 265 3.26 12.66 -14.60
CA PRO A 265 3.89 12.09 -15.80
C PRO A 265 4.08 10.56 -15.76
N TYR A 266 4.05 9.98 -14.56
CA TYR A 266 4.31 8.57 -14.30
C TYR A 266 3.04 7.77 -13.99
N ASP A 267 1.92 8.47 -13.74
CA ASP A 267 0.61 7.88 -13.47
C ASP A 267 -0.11 7.48 -14.78
N THR A 268 -0.65 6.27 -14.80
CA THR A 268 -1.38 5.73 -15.97
C THR A 268 -2.90 5.72 -15.79
N VAL A 269 -3.40 5.86 -14.57
CA VAL A 269 -4.85 5.88 -14.27
C VAL A 269 -5.43 7.24 -14.66
N GLY A 270 -4.70 8.32 -14.35
CA GLY A 270 -5.09 9.68 -14.68
C GLY A 270 -6.15 10.26 -13.74
N PRO A 271 -6.64 11.48 -14.01
CA PRO A 271 -7.50 12.22 -13.08
C PRO A 271 -8.93 11.67 -12.95
N ASP A 272 -9.41 10.91 -13.94
CA ASP A 272 -10.71 10.22 -13.85
C ASP A 272 -10.51 8.75 -13.50
N TYR A 273 -10.37 8.49 -12.21
CA TYR A 273 -10.16 7.15 -11.65
C TYR A 273 -11.19 6.11 -12.12
N ARG A 274 -12.45 6.53 -12.39
CA ARG A 274 -13.54 5.63 -12.78
C ARG A 274 -13.61 5.38 -14.30
N SER A 275 -12.89 6.16 -15.10
CA SER A 275 -12.82 6.02 -16.56
C SER A 275 -11.36 5.98 -17.05
N PRO A 276 -10.56 5.01 -16.59
CA PRO A 276 -9.16 4.93 -16.97
C PRO A 276 -8.98 4.75 -18.49
N SER A 277 -7.93 5.35 -19.04
CA SER A 277 -7.60 5.21 -20.46
C SER A 277 -7.23 3.77 -20.84
N LEU A 278 -7.27 3.42 -22.13
CA LEU A 278 -6.77 2.12 -22.62
C LEU A 278 -5.27 1.91 -22.37
N GLY A 279 -4.53 2.97 -22.05
CA GLY A 279 -3.12 2.89 -21.66
C GLY A 279 -2.91 2.55 -20.18
N ALA A 280 -3.95 2.68 -19.35
CA ALA A 280 -3.87 2.50 -17.91
C ALA A 280 -3.52 1.06 -17.52
N ARG A 281 -2.76 0.91 -16.43
CA ARG A 281 -2.48 -0.38 -15.78
C ARG A 281 -1.78 -1.41 -16.69
N ARG A 282 -1.16 -0.94 -17.79
CA ARG A 282 -0.34 -1.75 -18.69
C ARG A 282 1.11 -1.76 -18.21
N PRO A 283 1.85 -2.86 -18.43
CA PRO A 283 3.29 -2.91 -18.18
C PRO A 283 4.05 -1.80 -18.89
N SER A 284 5.00 -1.19 -18.19
CA SER A 284 5.87 -0.14 -18.69
C SER A 284 7.14 -0.01 -17.85
N ARG A 285 8.22 0.50 -18.45
CA ARG A 285 9.40 0.97 -17.70
C ARG A 285 9.36 2.46 -17.44
N LEU A 286 8.38 3.20 -17.97
CA LEU A 286 8.32 4.66 -17.86
C LEU A 286 7.37 5.14 -16.76
N HIS A 287 6.60 4.25 -16.16
CA HIS A 287 5.52 4.59 -15.23
C HIS A 287 5.82 4.05 -13.83
N ALA A 288 5.02 4.51 -12.86
CA ALA A 288 5.10 4.12 -11.46
C ALA A 288 3.70 3.84 -10.91
N ILE A 289 3.65 3.11 -9.79
CA ILE A 289 2.47 3.09 -8.92
C ILE A 289 2.46 4.41 -8.16
N GLU A 290 1.51 5.30 -8.43
CA GLU A 290 1.54 6.69 -7.96
C GLU A 290 1.56 6.81 -6.43
N GLU A 291 0.92 5.87 -5.74
CA GLU A 291 0.77 5.85 -4.30
C GLU A 291 2.13 5.78 -3.59
N LEU A 292 3.10 5.05 -4.14
CA LEU A 292 4.41 4.87 -3.52
C LEU A 292 5.25 6.17 -3.50
N PRO A 293 5.52 6.84 -4.65
CA PRO A 293 6.20 8.14 -4.65
C PRO A 293 5.48 9.18 -3.80
N VAL A 294 4.15 9.25 -3.87
CA VAL A 294 3.36 10.23 -3.10
C VAL A 294 3.47 9.97 -1.60
N ALA A 295 3.39 8.71 -1.16
CA ALA A 295 3.59 8.35 0.24
C ALA A 295 4.99 8.72 0.75
N LEU A 296 6.04 8.50 -0.06
CA LEU A 296 7.41 8.94 0.28
C LEU A 296 7.54 10.46 0.32
N GLY A 297 6.86 11.19 -0.57
CA GLY A 297 6.79 12.64 -0.54
C GLY A 297 6.12 13.15 0.75
N LEU A 298 4.97 12.59 1.13
CA LEU A 298 4.28 12.92 2.37
C LEU A 298 5.11 12.58 3.61
N LEU A 299 5.83 11.45 3.60
CA LEU A 299 6.76 11.06 4.67
C LEU A 299 7.85 12.13 4.89
N LEU A 300 8.41 12.70 3.81
CA LEU A 300 9.41 13.78 3.90
C LEU A 300 8.80 15.07 4.46
N VAL A 301 7.65 15.50 3.94
CA VAL A 301 6.98 16.74 4.38
C VAL A 301 6.57 16.64 5.85
N ALA A 302 6.08 15.48 6.28
CA ALA A 302 5.73 15.19 7.66
C ALA A 302 6.95 14.91 8.56
N ARG A 303 8.17 14.80 8.00
CA ARG A 303 9.40 14.46 8.72
C ARG A 303 9.29 13.17 9.54
N GLY A 304 8.57 12.18 9.02
CA GLY A 304 8.32 10.91 9.71
C GLY A 304 7.19 10.94 10.75
N ASP A 305 6.51 12.07 10.94
CA ASP A 305 5.32 12.13 11.79
C ASP A 305 4.15 11.38 11.11
N TYR A 306 3.76 10.26 11.70
CA TYR A 306 2.71 9.39 11.16
C TYR A 306 1.37 10.12 11.01
N ARG A 307 0.94 10.85 12.05
CA ARG A 307 -0.39 11.47 12.06
C ARG A 307 -0.49 12.55 11.00
N ARG A 308 0.56 13.36 10.83
CA ARG A 308 0.65 14.41 9.80
C ARG A 308 0.77 13.85 8.39
N ALA A 309 1.41 12.69 8.22
CA ALA A 309 1.53 12.05 6.91
C ALA A 309 0.22 11.42 6.45
N VAL A 310 -0.56 10.86 7.38
CA VAL A 310 -1.80 10.11 7.07
C VAL A 310 -3.04 11.00 6.98
N LEU A 311 -3.17 12.05 7.82
CA LEU A 311 -4.32 12.95 7.84
C LEU A 311 -4.16 14.11 6.86
#